data_AF-A0A0N8VSC8-F1
#
_entry.id   AF-A0A0N8VSC8-F1
#
_cell.length_a   1.000
_cell.length_b   1.000
_cell.length_c   1.000
_cell.angle_alpha   90.00
_cell.angle_beta   90.00
_cell.angle_gamma   90.00
#
_symmetry.space_group_name_H-M   'P 1'
#
loop_
_entity.id
_entity.type
_entity.pdbx_description
1 polymer ?
#
loop_
_entity_poly.entity_id
_entity_poly.type
_entity_poly.pdbx_seq_one_letter_code
_entity_poly.pdbx_strand_id
1 'polypeptide(L)'
;MPNWNHYVQRALELMKRYPGLIALFGFCSGVGSFILVDRQQGMARWIAVILLVSWIWLMLENTLTQWFARVFKREIPPPLLRYATQMIHQESLFFVLPFFFITTTWNSGQLVFTGLLGAAALVTITDPLYYKWLAPRRWLYLGLHTLALFAALLTALPIILNLTTAQSYKLALGAAVLLSIPSMAVSLPLKTWRGWLVLPLIVIALGGTGWLLRSWVPPATLWMTEVA
;
A
#
# COMPACT_ATOMS: atom_id res chain seq x y z
N MET A 1 22.37 35.23 17.30
CA MET A 1 21.56 34.10 16.79
C MET A 1 22.48 33.17 16.03
N PRO A 2 22.55 31.85 16.32
CA PRO A 2 23.53 30.97 15.69
C PRO A 2 23.20 30.73 14.21
N ASN A 3 24.23 30.70 13.36
CA ASN A 3 24.15 30.59 11.90
C ASN A 3 23.69 29.20 11.40
N TRP A 4 22.47 28.79 11.74
CA TRP A 4 21.89 27.49 11.36
C TRP A 4 21.81 27.31 9.83
N ASN A 5 21.56 28.39 9.09
CA ASN A 5 21.45 28.36 7.63
C ASN A 5 22.72 27.88 6.92
N HIS A 6 23.91 28.15 7.47
CA HIS A 6 25.16 27.77 6.80
C HIS A 6 25.44 26.26 6.89
N TYR A 7 25.09 25.65 8.03
CA TYR A 7 25.18 24.20 8.21
C TYR A 7 24.16 23.45 7.36
N VAL A 8 22.93 23.96 7.26
CA VAL A 8 21.87 23.40 6.41
C VAL A 8 22.26 23.47 4.93
N GLN A 9 22.82 24.60 4.48
CA GLN A 9 23.28 24.75 3.09
C GLN A 9 24.44 23.80 2.76
N ARG A 10 25.44 23.67 3.65
CA ARG A 10 26.53 22.70 3.46
C ARG A 10 26.05 21.26 3.44
N ALA A 11 25.09 20.90 4.30
CA ALA A 11 24.49 19.57 4.31
C ALA A 11 23.78 19.29 2.97
N LEU A 12 23.00 20.25 2.47
CA LEU A 12 22.32 20.14 1.17
C LEU A 12 23.29 20.03 -0.01
N GLU A 13 24.40 20.76 0.01
CA GLU A 13 25.45 20.66 -1.02
C GLU A 13 26.15 19.29 -1.00
N LEU A 14 26.48 18.78 0.19
CA LEU A 14 27.02 17.43 0.37
C LEU A 14 26.03 16.37 -0.10
N MET A 15 24.75 16.56 0.17
CA MET A 15 23.70 15.65 -0.26
C MET A 15 23.56 15.61 -1.80
N LYS A 16 23.65 16.76 -2.46
CA LYS A 16 23.64 16.83 -3.93
C LYS A 16 24.91 16.23 -4.56
N ARG A 17 26.05 16.31 -3.87
CA ARG A 17 27.34 15.84 -4.38
C ARG A 17 27.50 14.31 -4.33
N TYR A 18 26.85 13.64 -3.37
CA TYR A 18 26.95 12.19 -3.20
C TYR A 18 25.58 11.51 -3.01
N PRO A 19 24.69 11.56 -4.01
CA PRO A 19 23.35 10.98 -3.90
C PRO A 19 23.38 9.46 -3.64
N GLY A 20 24.38 8.75 -4.18
CA GLY A 20 24.56 7.31 -3.97
C GLY A 20 24.94 6.92 -2.53
N LEU A 21 25.70 7.77 -1.82
CA LEU A 21 26.06 7.52 -0.41
C LEU A 21 24.86 7.72 0.52
N ILE A 22 23.96 8.66 0.20
CA ILE A 22 22.70 8.83 0.94
C ILE A 22 21.78 7.64 0.70
N ALA A 23 21.67 7.19 -0.56
CA ALA A 23 20.90 6.01 -0.91
C ALA A 23 21.46 4.76 -0.20
N LEU A 24 22.78 4.59 -0.17
CA LEU A 24 23.45 3.51 0.54
C LEU A 24 23.26 3.61 2.05
N PHE A 25 23.35 4.81 2.63
CA PHE A 25 23.11 5.02 4.06
C PHE A 25 21.66 4.76 4.43
N GLY A 26 20.70 5.22 3.63
CA GLY A 26 19.27 4.93 3.79
C GLY A 26 18.95 3.45 3.61
N PHE A 27 19.63 2.78 2.68
CA PHE A 27 19.53 1.33 2.49
C PHE A 27 20.11 0.56 3.66
N CYS A 28 21.35 0.87 4.09
CA CYS A 28 21.99 0.23 5.24
C CYS A 28 21.27 0.55 6.56
N SER A 29 20.73 1.76 6.73
CA SER A 29 19.88 2.09 7.87
C SER A 29 18.56 1.34 7.80
N GLY A 30 17.98 1.17 6.60
CA GLY A 30 16.78 0.37 6.38
C GLY A 30 17.01 -1.11 6.71
N VAL A 31 18.13 -1.68 6.25
CA VAL A 31 18.56 -3.05 6.57
C VAL A 31 18.87 -3.19 8.07
N GLY A 32 19.57 -2.22 8.67
CA GLY A 32 19.85 -2.21 10.11
C GLY A 32 18.58 -2.10 10.96
N SER A 33 17.62 -1.26 10.54
CA SER A 33 16.30 -1.17 11.18
C SER A 33 15.52 -2.46 11.02
N PHE A 34 15.56 -3.09 9.84
CA PHE A 34 14.94 -4.38 9.58
C PHE A 34 15.53 -5.51 10.44
N ILE A 35 16.86 -5.52 10.64
CA ILE A 35 17.55 -6.49 11.52
C ILE A 35 17.26 -6.19 13.00
N LEU A 36 17.16 -4.93 13.41
CA LEU A 36 16.80 -4.55 14.78
C LEU A 36 15.31 -4.83 15.10
N VAL A 37 14.47 -4.87 14.06
CA VAL A 37 13.05 -5.25 14.11
C VAL A 37 12.85 -6.75 14.34
N ASP A 38 13.91 -7.56 14.39
CA ASP A 38 13.85 -8.99 14.72
C ASP A 38 13.44 -9.30 16.19
N ARG A 39 12.97 -8.30 16.97
CA ARG A 39 12.57 -8.52 18.37
C ARG A 39 11.37 -7.76 18.95
N GLN A 40 10.50 -7.09 18.17
CA GLN A 40 9.30 -6.49 18.77
C GLN A 40 8.04 -6.62 17.92
N GLN A 41 7.24 -7.66 18.20
CA GLN A 41 5.85 -7.76 17.76
C GLN A 41 5.03 -6.47 18.05
N GLY A 42 5.41 -5.73 19.11
CA GLY A 42 4.81 -4.44 19.45
C GLY A 42 5.00 -3.34 18.39
N MET A 43 6.16 -3.28 17.72
CA MET A 43 6.44 -2.27 16.70
C MET A 43 5.69 -2.55 15.40
N ALA A 44 5.64 -3.83 14.97
CA ALA A 44 4.87 -4.25 13.81
C ALA A 44 3.37 -3.94 13.98
N ARG A 45 2.83 -4.10 15.19
CA ARG A 45 1.43 -3.72 15.51
C ARG A 45 1.17 -2.23 15.35
N TRP A 46 2.05 -1.36 15.84
CA TRP A 46 1.90 0.09 15.66
C TRP A 46 2.01 0.50 14.19
N ILE A 47 2.96 -0.07 13.44
CA ILE A 47 3.09 0.20 12.00
C ILE A 47 1.83 -0.26 11.27
N ALA A 48 1.32 -1.46 11.56
CA ALA A 48 0.08 -1.96 10.97
C ALA A 48 -1.12 -1.06 11.27
N VAL A 49 -1.24 -0.52 12.49
CA VAL A 49 -2.30 0.44 12.84
C VAL A 49 -2.15 1.73 12.05
N ILE A 50 -0.96 2.33 12.01
CA ILE A 50 -0.69 3.56 11.25
C ILE A 50 -0.98 3.34 9.75
N LEU A 51 -0.63 2.16 9.24
CA LEU A 51 -0.92 1.76 7.87
C LEU A 51 -2.43 1.78 7.60
N LEU A 52 -3.24 1.10 8.43
CA LEU A 52 -4.69 1.07 8.25
C LEU A 52 -5.33 2.45 8.42
N VAL A 53 -4.84 3.27 9.34
CA VAL A 53 -5.27 4.67 9.49
C VAL A 53 -4.97 5.47 8.22
N SER A 54 -3.80 5.26 7.61
CA SER A 54 -3.43 5.92 6.35
C SER A 54 -4.35 5.49 5.20
N TRP A 55 -4.78 4.23 5.17
CA TRP A 55 -5.79 3.76 4.21
C TRP A 55 -7.17 4.37 4.45
N ILE A 56 -7.61 4.49 5.71
CA ILE A 56 -8.85 5.18 6.06
C ILE A 56 -8.79 6.64 5.59
N TRP A 57 -7.66 7.32 5.82
CA TRP A 57 -7.44 8.67 5.31
C TRP A 57 -7.59 8.73 3.79
N LEU A 58 -6.96 7.80 3.05
CA LEU A 58 -7.03 7.75 1.59
C LEU A 58 -8.48 7.52 1.10
N MET A 59 -9.25 6.64 1.76
CA MET A 59 -10.68 6.46 1.46
C MET A 59 -11.50 7.73 1.69
N LEU A 60 -11.10 8.56 2.64
CA LEU A 60 -11.76 9.80 3.00
C LEU A 60 -11.13 11.04 2.36
N GLU A 61 -10.16 10.89 1.45
CA GLU A 61 -9.33 11.99 0.91
C GLU A 61 -10.19 13.16 0.43
N ASN A 62 -11.21 12.88 -0.40
CA ASN A 62 -12.12 13.92 -0.93
C ASN A 62 -12.91 14.62 0.17
N THR A 63 -13.39 13.88 1.18
CA THR A 63 -14.16 14.45 2.29
C THR A 63 -13.27 15.32 3.17
N LEU A 64 -12.06 14.86 3.47
CA LEU A 64 -11.09 15.53 4.33
C LEU A 64 -10.51 16.79 3.67
N THR A 65 -10.21 16.72 2.37
CA THR A 65 -9.76 17.87 1.58
C THR A 65 -10.84 18.94 1.47
N GLN A 66 -12.09 18.57 1.21
CA GLN A 66 -13.22 19.50 1.22
C GLN A 66 -13.45 20.12 2.60
N TRP A 67 -13.38 19.33 3.66
CA TRP A 67 -13.49 19.82 5.02
C TRP A 67 -12.36 20.80 5.36
N PHE A 68 -11.11 20.47 5.02
CA PHE A 68 -9.95 21.34 5.19
C PHE A 68 -10.14 22.68 4.45
N ALA A 69 -10.60 22.64 3.20
CA ALA A 69 -10.86 23.83 2.41
C ALA A 69 -11.93 24.73 3.05
N ARG A 70 -12.99 24.14 3.64
CA ARG A 70 -14.04 24.89 4.34
C ARG A 70 -13.54 25.52 5.64
N VAL A 71 -12.75 24.79 6.43
CA VAL A 71 -12.29 25.24 7.75
C VAL A 71 -11.15 26.24 7.65
N PHE A 72 -10.13 25.93 6.85
CA PHE A 72 -8.89 26.72 6.76
C PHE A 72 -8.89 27.73 5.61
N LYS A 73 -9.94 27.74 4.77
CA LYS A 73 -10.06 28.58 3.56
C LYS A 73 -8.83 28.50 2.64
N ARG A 74 -8.20 27.32 2.59
CA ARG A 74 -7.04 27.00 1.75
C ARG A 74 -7.24 25.64 1.11
N GLU A 75 -6.87 25.50 -0.14
CA GLU A 75 -6.90 24.22 -0.84
C GLU A 75 -5.59 23.47 -0.64
N ILE A 76 -5.68 22.14 -0.50
CA ILE A 76 -4.49 21.30 -0.48
C ILE A 76 -4.03 21.12 -1.94
N PRO A 77 -2.77 21.44 -2.27
CA PRO A 77 -2.29 21.32 -3.65
C PRO A 77 -2.44 19.88 -4.18
N PRO A 78 -3.02 19.68 -5.38
CA PRO A 78 -3.17 18.34 -5.97
C PRO A 78 -1.88 17.51 -6.06
N PRO A 79 -0.67 18.09 -6.31
CA PRO A 79 0.58 17.34 -6.27
C PRO A 79 0.88 16.73 -4.90
N LEU A 80 0.52 17.42 -3.80
CA LEU A 80 0.75 16.92 -2.45
C LEU A 80 -0.14 15.72 -2.15
N LEU A 81 -1.42 15.77 -2.57
CA LEU A 81 -2.34 14.64 -2.44
C LEU A 81 -1.81 13.43 -3.21
N ARG A 82 -1.43 13.62 -4.48
CA ARG A 82 -0.85 12.55 -5.31
C ARG A 82 0.42 11.94 -4.72
N TYR A 83 1.27 12.77 -4.10
CA TYR A 83 2.46 12.31 -3.40
C TYR A 83 2.08 11.48 -2.16
N ALA A 84 1.15 11.97 -1.34
CA ALA A 84 0.66 11.24 -0.18
C ALA A 84 0.03 9.89 -0.58
N THR A 85 -0.78 9.86 -1.64
CA THR A 85 -1.37 8.62 -2.16
C THR A 85 -0.29 7.65 -2.63
N GLN A 86 0.73 8.11 -3.37
CA GLN A 86 1.84 7.25 -3.79
C GLN A 86 2.61 6.71 -2.58
N MET A 87 2.91 7.57 -1.60
CA MET A 87 3.61 7.19 -0.38
C MET A 87 2.83 6.12 0.37
N ILE A 88 1.50 6.23 0.51
CA ILE A 88 0.69 5.21 1.15
C ILE A 88 0.77 3.88 0.40
N HIS A 89 0.69 3.88 -0.94
CA HIS A 89 0.85 2.65 -1.72
C HIS A 89 2.24 2.03 -1.55
N GLN A 90 3.29 2.85 -1.64
CA GLN A 90 4.67 2.42 -1.51
C GLN A 90 4.94 1.84 -0.11
N GLU A 91 4.68 2.61 0.95
CA GLU A 91 4.88 2.18 2.33
C GLU A 91 4.08 0.91 2.65
N SER A 92 2.85 0.80 2.13
CA SER A 92 2.06 -0.44 2.26
C SER A 92 2.76 -1.63 1.65
N LEU A 93 3.20 -1.50 0.39
CA LEU A 93 3.82 -2.62 -0.33
C LEU A 93 5.17 -2.99 0.29
N PHE A 94 5.99 -2.01 0.68
CA PHE A 94 7.28 -2.24 1.34
C PHE A 94 7.11 -2.85 2.73
N PHE A 95 6.07 -2.45 3.48
CA PHE A 95 5.77 -3.05 4.77
C PHE A 95 5.36 -4.51 4.65
N VAL A 96 4.49 -4.86 3.71
CA VAL A 96 3.95 -6.23 3.61
C VAL A 96 4.88 -7.19 2.87
N LEU A 97 5.72 -6.69 1.97
CA LEU A 97 6.58 -7.52 1.12
C LEU A 97 7.45 -8.53 1.88
N PRO A 98 8.15 -8.16 2.97
CA PRO A 98 8.94 -9.11 3.75
C PRO A 98 8.12 -10.28 4.29
N PHE A 99 6.91 -10.02 4.79
CA PHE A 99 6.02 -11.07 5.32
C PHE A 99 5.64 -12.07 4.23
N PHE A 100 5.26 -11.58 3.05
CA PHE A 100 4.94 -12.44 1.91
C PHE A 100 6.18 -13.15 1.39
N PHE A 101 7.32 -12.48 1.28
CA PHE A 101 8.57 -13.07 0.81
C PHE A 101 9.00 -14.27 1.66
N ILE A 102 8.96 -14.14 2.99
CA ILE A 102 9.32 -15.20 3.93
C ILE A 102 8.32 -16.37 3.89
N THR A 103 7.03 -16.07 3.81
CA THR A 103 5.97 -17.11 3.84
C THR A 103 5.66 -17.73 2.47
N THR A 104 6.31 -17.25 1.40
CA THR A 104 6.10 -17.74 0.03
C THR A 104 6.73 -19.11 -0.16
N THR A 105 5.91 -20.07 -0.59
CA THR A 105 6.39 -21.32 -1.17
C THR A 105 6.79 -21.09 -2.63
N TRP A 106 8.09 -20.93 -2.88
CA TRP A 106 8.65 -20.52 -4.18
C TRP A 106 8.38 -21.49 -5.34
N ASN A 107 8.14 -22.77 -5.07
CA ASN A 107 7.80 -23.78 -6.07
C ASN A 107 6.27 -23.92 -6.29
N SER A 108 5.51 -22.84 -6.13
CA SER A 108 4.05 -22.84 -6.26
C SER A 108 3.53 -21.57 -6.91
N GLY A 109 2.21 -21.50 -7.14
CA GLY A 109 1.54 -20.28 -7.62
C GLY A 109 1.74 -19.05 -6.72
N GLN A 110 2.18 -19.25 -5.46
CA GLN A 110 2.52 -18.16 -4.54
C GLN A 110 3.63 -17.25 -5.03
N LEU A 111 4.58 -17.78 -5.81
CA LEU A 111 5.63 -16.97 -6.44
C LEU A 111 5.03 -15.85 -7.30
N VAL A 112 3.94 -16.14 -8.03
CA VAL A 112 3.29 -15.16 -8.91
C VAL A 112 2.71 -14.00 -8.11
N PHE A 113 2.03 -14.28 -6.99
CA PHE A 113 1.47 -13.24 -6.13
C PHE A 113 2.55 -12.37 -5.50
N THR A 114 3.57 -12.98 -4.91
CA THR A 114 4.68 -12.26 -4.27
C THR A 114 5.51 -11.48 -5.29
N GLY A 115 5.74 -12.06 -6.47
CA GLY A 115 6.37 -11.36 -7.59
C GLY A 115 5.55 -10.16 -8.09
N LEU A 116 4.22 -10.28 -8.12
CA LEU A 116 3.33 -9.16 -8.46
C LEU A 116 3.41 -8.04 -7.42
N LEU A 117 3.46 -8.36 -6.12
CA LEU A 117 3.69 -7.36 -5.06
C LEU A 117 5.06 -6.70 -5.21
N GLY A 118 6.10 -7.46 -5.54
CA GLY A 118 7.45 -6.95 -5.77
C GLY A 118 7.47 -5.97 -6.94
N ALA A 119 6.86 -6.35 -8.07
CA ALA A 119 6.72 -5.49 -9.24
C ALA A 119 5.91 -4.22 -8.92
N ALA A 120 4.81 -4.35 -8.18
CA ALA A 120 4.00 -3.22 -7.73
C ALA A 120 4.83 -2.25 -6.87
N ALA A 121 5.63 -2.77 -5.93
CA ALA A 121 6.49 -1.95 -5.09
C ALA A 121 7.53 -1.18 -5.91
N LEU A 122 8.18 -1.85 -6.87
CA LEU A 122 9.12 -1.23 -7.80
C LEU A 122 8.46 -0.13 -8.64
N VAL A 123 7.24 -0.36 -9.10
CA VAL A 123 6.48 0.67 -9.83
C VAL A 123 6.18 1.87 -8.92
N THR A 124 5.79 1.65 -7.65
CA THR A 124 5.45 2.74 -6.72
C THR A 124 6.63 3.57 -6.24
N ILE A 125 7.84 3.00 -6.16
CA ILE A 125 9.05 3.77 -5.80
C ILE A 125 9.65 4.52 -7.00
N THR A 126 9.28 4.13 -8.23
CA THR A 126 9.83 4.72 -9.45
C THR A 126 8.89 5.79 -10.00
N ASP A 127 9.14 7.06 -9.68
CA ASP A 127 8.25 8.19 -10.02
C ASP A 127 7.81 8.23 -11.50
N PRO A 128 8.69 8.06 -12.51
CA PRO A 128 8.24 8.07 -13.90
C PRO A 128 7.26 6.93 -14.22
N LEU A 129 7.45 5.75 -13.63
CA LEU A 129 6.56 4.61 -13.85
C LEU A 129 5.22 4.84 -13.15
N TYR A 130 5.24 5.31 -11.91
CA TYR A 130 4.02 5.60 -11.17
C TYR A 130 3.21 6.72 -11.83
N TYR A 131 3.80 7.90 -12.02
CA TYR A 131 3.05 9.08 -12.46
C TYR A 131 2.79 9.16 -13.96
N LYS A 132 3.71 8.69 -14.81
CA LYS A 132 3.57 8.85 -16.28
C LYS A 132 2.96 7.62 -16.95
N TRP A 133 3.08 6.44 -16.36
CA TRP A 133 2.62 5.19 -16.98
C TRP A 133 1.43 4.57 -16.26
N LEU A 134 1.50 4.40 -14.93
CA LEU A 134 0.46 3.73 -14.15
C LEU A 134 -0.73 4.67 -13.85
N ALA A 135 -0.48 5.84 -13.24
CA ALA A 135 -1.53 6.77 -12.80
C ALA A 135 -2.47 7.26 -13.92
N PRO A 136 -2.02 7.51 -15.17
CA PRO A 136 -2.92 7.89 -16.25
C PRO A 136 -3.86 6.77 -16.70
N ARG A 137 -3.47 5.50 -16.46
CA ARG A 137 -4.23 4.32 -16.85
C ARG A 137 -5.10 3.87 -15.69
N ARG A 138 -6.33 4.38 -15.64
CA ARG A 138 -7.27 4.20 -14.51
C ARG A 138 -7.43 2.74 -14.05
N TRP A 139 -7.49 1.78 -14.96
CA TRP A 139 -7.63 0.36 -14.60
C TRP A 139 -6.38 -0.21 -13.90
N LEU A 140 -5.17 0.19 -14.32
CA LEU A 140 -3.93 -0.21 -13.65
C LEU A 140 -3.82 0.44 -12.27
N TYR A 141 -4.17 1.72 -12.18
CA TYR A 141 -4.20 2.42 -10.91
C TYR A 141 -5.15 1.75 -9.92
N LEU A 142 -6.38 1.44 -10.34
CA LEU A 142 -7.36 0.73 -9.50
C LEU A 142 -6.89 -0.68 -9.15
N GLY A 143 -6.28 -1.40 -10.10
CA GLY A 143 -5.71 -2.73 -9.85
C GLY A 143 -4.61 -2.70 -8.79
N LEU A 144 -3.65 -1.78 -8.91
CA LEU A 144 -2.59 -1.56 -7.92
C LEU A 144 -3.19 -1.17 -6.56
N HIS A 145 -4.14 -0.23 -6.55
CA HIS A 145 -4.78 0.25 -5.35
C HIS A 145 -5.50 -0.88 -4.59
N THR A 146 -6.32 -1.67 -5.28
CA THR A 146 -7.03 -2.81 -4.68
C THR A 146 -6.07 -3.92 -4.25
N LEU A 147 -5.00 -4.19 -5.02
CA LEU A 147 -3.96 -5.15 -4.65
C LEU A 147 -3.22 -4.73 -3.38
N ALA A 148 -2.79 -3.46 -3.30
CA ALA A 148 -2.09 -2.92 -2.15
C ALA A 148 -2.98 -2.91 -0.91
N LEU A 149 -4.25 -2.52 -1.04
CA LEU A 149 -5.24 -2.59 0.05
C LEU A 149 -5.42 -4.03 0.54
N PHE A 150 -5.61 -4.96 -0.38
CA PHE A 150 -5.78 -6.37 -0.07
C PHE A 150 -4.58 -6.93 0.70
N ALA A 151 -3.36 -6.69 0.20
CA ALA A 151 -2.13 -7.15 0.83
C ALA A 151 -1.89 -6.49 2.21
N ALA A 152 -2.17 -5.19 2.32
CA ALA A 152 -2.11 -4.44 3.57
C ALA A 152 -3.07 -5.02 4.61
N LEU A 153 -4.33 -5.27 4.25
CA LEU A 153 -5.31 -5.88 5.15
C LEU A 153 -4.92 -7.30 5.54
N LEU A 154 -4.48 -8.11 4.57
CA LEU A 154 -4.11 -9.51 4.80
C LEU A 154 -2.96 -9.65 5.82
N THR A 155 -2.07 -8.65 5.87
CA THR A 155 -0.94 -8.57 6.81
C THR A 155 -1.33 -7.88 8.12
N ALA A 156 -2.02 -6.74 8.06
CA ALA A 156 -2.30 -5.90 9.22
C ALA A 156 -3.43 -6.44 10.11
N LEU A 157 -4.51 -6.95 9.53
CA LEU A 157 -5.65 -7.50 10.30
C LEU A 157 -5.24 -8.57 11.31
N PRO A 158 -4.44 -9.59 10.96
CA PRO A 158 -4.03 -10.61 11.92
C PRO A 158 -3.08 -10.06 12.99
N ILE A 159 -2.19 -9.10 12.66
CA ILE A 159 -1.34 -8.42 13.65
C ILE A 159 -2.18 -7.68 14.71
N ILE A 160 -3.26 -7.02 14.28
CA ILE A 160 -4.06 -6.15 15.14
C ILE A 160 -5.12 -6.91 15.92
N LEU A 161 -5.78 -7.89 15.26
CA LEU A 161 -6.97 -8.58 15.74
C LEU A 161 -6.73 -10.05 16.10
N ASN A 162 -5.50 -10.56 15.98
CA ASN A 162 -5.13 -11.96 16.25
C ASN A 162 -5.99 -12.98 15.47
N LEU A 163 -6.21 -12.70 14.19
CA LEU A 163 -7.04 -13.53 13.31
C LEU A 163 -6.26 -14.69 12.70
N THR A 164 -6.95 -15.80 12.46
CA THR A 164 -6.39 -16.91 11.66
C THR A 164 -6.18 -16.50 10.20
N THR A 165 -5.32 -17.22 9.47
CA THR A 165 -5.07 -17.00 8.03
C THR A 165 -6.37 -16.97 7.22
N ALA A 166 -7.28 -17.92 7.49
CA ALA A 166 -8.53 -18.04 6.76
C ALA A 166 -9.50 -16.89 7.06
N GLN A 167 -9.57 -16.43 8.32
CA GLN A 167 -10.39 -15.27 8.70
C GLN A 167 -9.84 -13.98 8.11
N SER A 168 -8.53 -13.75 8.24
CA SER A 168 -7.84 -12.60 7.64
C SER A 168 -8.09 -12.55 6.14
N TYR A 169 -7.92 -13.69 5.43
CA TYR A 169 -8.14 -13.76 4.00
C TYR A 169 -9.56 -13.35 3.58
N LYS A 170 -10.58 -13.90 4.26
CA LYS A 170 -11.98 -13.59 3.98
C LYS A 170 -12.28 -12.11 4.21
N LEU A 171 -11.80 -11.54 5.31
CA LEU A 171 -12.01 -10.13 5.64
C LEU A 171 -11.25 -9.21 4.69
N ALA A 172 -9.99 -9.51 4.37
CA ALA A 172 -9.19 -8.74 3.42
C ALA A 172 -9.80 -8.75 2.02
N LEU A 173 -10.18 -9.94 1.51
CA LEU A 173 -10.84 -10.06 0.20
C LEU A 173 -12.18 -9.33 0.19
N GLY A 174 -13.01 -9.56 1.20
CA GLY A 174 -14.33 -8.91 1.32
C GLY A 174 -14.22 -7.39 1.38
N ALA A 175 -13.32 -6.86 2.22
CA ALA A 175 -13.11 -5.42 2.34
C ALA A 175 -12.49 -4.81 1.08
N ALA A 176 -11.50 -5.46 0.45
CA ALA A 176 -10.90 -4.97 -0.79
C ALA A 176 -11.92 -4.91 -1.94
N VAL A 177 -12.77 -5.94 -2.06
CA VAL A 177 -13.87 -5.95 -3.04
C VAL A 177 -14.89 -4.87 -2.71
N LEU A 178 -15.37 -4.79 -1.47
CA LEU A 178 -16.37 -3.79 -1.05
C LEU A 178 -15.88 -2.36 -1.28
N LEU A 179 -14.65 -2.06 -0.87
CA LEU A 179 -14.06 -0.72 -0.99
C LEU A 179 -13.64 -0.38 -2.43
N SER A 180 -13.55 -1.36 -3.33
CA SER A 180 -13.36 -1.10 -4.76
C SER A 180 -14.63 -0.55 -5.43
N ILE A 181 -15.83 -0.86 -4.90
CA ILE A 181 -17.12 -0.53 -5.54
C ILE A 181 -17.26 0.97 -5.81
N PRO A 182 -17.05 1.90 -4.86
CA PRO A 182 -17.20 3.33 -5.12
C PRO A 182 -16.25 3.82 -6.23
N SER A 183 -15.00 3.34 -6.21
CA SER A 183 -13.97 3.71 -7.19
C SER A 183 -14.34 3.21 -8.60
N MET A 184 -14.92 2.03 -8.70
CA MET A 184 -15.43 1.46 -9.95
C MET A 184 -16.71 2.15 -10.43
N ALA A 185 -17.60 2.50 -9.51
CA ALA A 185 -18.85 3.21 -9.80
C ALA A 185 -18.60 4.56 -10.50
N VAL A 186 -17.58 5.31 -10.07
CA VAL A 186 -17.18 6.58 -10.72
C VAL A 186 -16.47 6.34 -12.06
N SER A 187 -16.03 5.10 -12.34
CA SER A 187 -15.32 4.74 -13.58
C SER A 187 -16.26 4.24 -14.67
N LEU A 188 -17.43 3.71 -14.30
CA LEU A 188 -18.40 3.12 -15.21
C LEU A 188 -19.49 4.13 -15.59
N PRO A 189 -20.09 4.02 -16.78
CA PRO A 189 -21.23 4.85 -17.19
C PRO A 189 -22.52 4.38 -16.50
N LEU A 190 -22.61 4.54 -15.17
CA LEU A 190 -23.75 4.14 -14.33
C LEU A 190 -25.06 4.89 -14.62
N LYS A 191 -25.06 5.82 -15.59
CA LYS A 191 -26.29 6.41 -16.14
C LYS A 191 -27.02 5.47 -17.11
N THR A 192 -26.37 4.38 -17.53
CA THR A 192 -26.94 3.38 -18.44
C THR A 192 -27.25 2.09 -17.69
N TRP A 193 -28.32 1.39 -18.10
CA TRP A 193 -28.64 0.05 -17.59
C TRP A 193 -27.46 -0.93 -17.72
N ARG A 194 -26.69 -0.81 -18.82
CA ARG A 194 -25.47 -1.60 -19.02
C ARG A 194 -24.44 -1.36 -17.92
N GLY A 195 -24.25 -0.12 -17.47
CA GLY A 195 -23.35 0.19 -16.35
C GLY A 195 -23.77 -0.51 -15.05
N TRP A 196 -25.07 -0.55 -14.77
CA TRP A 196 -25.64 -1.24 -13.61
C TRP A 196 -25.51 -2.77 -13.68
N LEU A 197 -25.44 -3.37 -14.87
CA LEU A 197 -25.15 -4.80 -15.03
C LEU A 197 -23.65 -5.11 -14.98
N VAL A 198 -22.81 -4.23 -15.53
CA VAL A 198 -21.36 -4.43 -15.58
C VAL A 198 -20.72 -4.34 -14.20
N LEU A 199 -21.17 -3.41 -13.34
CA LEU A 199 -20.63 -3.27 -11.98
C LEU A 199 -20.70 -4.56 -11.15
N PRO A 200 -21.88 -5.20 -10.94
CA PRO A 200 -21.96 -6.44 -10.18
C PRO A 200 -21.18 -7.58 -10.85
N LEU A 201 -21.14 -7.63 -12.19
CA LEU A 201 -20.32 -8.62 -12.90
C LEU A 201 -18.85 -8.50 -12.54
N ILE A 202 -18.30 -7.27 -12.50
CA ILE A 202 -16.90 -7.08 -12.14
C ILE A 202 -16.66 -7.35 -10.66
N VAL A 203 -17.59 -6.98 -9.77
CA VAL A 203 -17.51 -7.30 -8.33
C VAL A 203 -17.48 -8.82 -8.12
N ILE A 204 -18.35 -9.57 -8.79
CA ILE A 204 -18.36 -11.04 -8.77
C ILE A 204 -17.07 -11.60 -9.37
N ALA A 205 -16.58 -11.03 -10.47
CA ALA A 205 -15.33 -11.47 -11.08
C ALA A 205 -14.13 -11.24 -10.14
N LEU A 206 -14.03 -10.08 -9.48
CA LEU A 206 -12.98 -9.76 -8.52
C LEU A 206 -13.04 -10.68 -7.29
N GLY A 207 -14.21 -10.82 -6.68
CA GLY A 207 -14.41 -11.71 -5.53
C GLY A 207 -14.19 -13.18 -5.89
N GLY A 208 -14.68 -13.62 -7.05
CA GLY A 208 -14.55 -14.99 -7.55
C GLY A 208 -13.11 -15.34 -7.92
N THR A 209 -12.40 -14.46 -8.64
CA THR A 209 -10.97 -14.66 -8.96
C THR A 209 -10.14 -14.67 -7.69
N GLY A 210 -10.37 -13.74 -6.76
CA GLY A 210 -9.71 -13.75 -5.44
C GLY A 210 -10.00 -15.03 -4.66
N TRP A 211 -11.22 -15.57 -4.72
CA TRP A 211 -11.56 -16.82 -4.03
C TRP A 211 -10.90 -18.05 -4.66
N LEU A 212 -10.86 -18.13 -6.00
CA LEU A 212 -10.27 -19.24 -6.74
C LEU A 212 -8.74 -19.23 -6.65
N LEU A 213 -8.12 -18.06 -6.64
CA LEU A 213 -6.67 -17.87 -6.52
C LEU A 213 -6.19 -17.85 -5.07
N ARG A 214 -7.02 -18.20 -4.08
CA ARG A 214 -6.64 -18.17 -2.66
C ARG A 214 -5.40 -19.00 -2.32
N SER A 215 -5.17 -20.12 -3.01
CA SER A 215 -4.00 -20.97 -2.78
C SER A 215 -2.71 -20.35 -3.31
N TRP A 216 -2.81 -19.34 -4.18
CA TRP A 216 -1.68 -18.58 -4.71
C TRP A 216 -1.31 -17.40 -3.81
N VAL A 217 -2.03 -17.17 -2.72
CA VAL A 217 -1.69 -16.11 -1.76
C VAL A 217 -0.93 -16.74 -0.59
N PRO A 218 0.31 -16.32 -0.31
CA PRO A 218 1.06 -16.84 0.83
C PRO A 218 0.36 -16.54 2.16
N PRO A 219 0.45 -17.44 3.15
CA PRO A 219 -0.14 -17.24 4.47
C PRO A 219 0.72 -16.30 5.33
N ALA A 220 0.54 -14.98 5.16
CA ALA A 220 1.31 -13.94 5.87
C ALA A 220 1.29 -14.04 7.42
N THR A 221 0.33 -14.79 7.98
CA THR A 221 0.18 -15.00 9.42
C THR A 221 1.18 -15.98 10.03
N LEU A 222 1.75 -16.91 9.24
CA LEU A 222 2.56 -18.01 9.78
C LEU A 222 3.88 -17.52 10.41
N TRP A 223 4.45 -16.44 9.88
CA TRP A 223 5.66 -15.84 10.46
C TRP A 223 5.41 -15.35 11.89
N MET A 224 4.23 -14.79 12.20
CA MET A 224 3.93 -14.28 13.55
C MET A 224 3.77 -15.36 14.61
N THR A 225 3.34 -16.57 14.23
CA THR A 225 3.18 -17.69 15.17
C THR A 225 4.49 -18.40 15.48
N GLU A 226 5.51 -18.28 14.63
CA GLU A 226 6.84 -18.88 14.86
C GLU A 226 7.76 -17.98 15.71
N VAL A 227 7.48 -16.68 15.80
CA VAL A 227 8.18 -15.71 16.68
C VAL A 227 7.38 -15.31 17.93
N ALA A 228 6.28 -15.99 18.24
CA ALA A 228 5.52 -15.85 19.50
C ALA A 228 5.90 -16.97 20.49
#